data_AF-A0A934R4E2-F1
#
_entry.id   AF-A0A934R4E2-F1
#
_cell.length_a   1.000
_cell.length_b   1.000
_cell.length_c   1.000
_cell.angle_alpha   90.00
_cell.angle_beta   90.00
_cell.angle_gamma   90.00
#
_symmetry.space_group_name_H-M   'P 1'
#
loop_
_entity.id
_entity.type
_entity.pdbx_description
1 polymer ?
#
loop_
_entity_poly.entity_id
_entity_poly.type
_entity_poly.pdbx_seq_one_letter_code
_entity_poly.pdbx_strand_id
1 'polypeptide(L)'
;MYEASGKIKLISEVQSFASGFTKREFVVTTAHDKFPQDLKFEVVKDKCSMLDSFKTGDEVQVNFDIRGNEYNGKYFVNLSCWKLQAAGAGGDEAPRSSSSAPRGNQQASSNAEPTMSDLRRDDDFDDVPF
;
A
#
# COMPACT_ATOMS: atom_id res chain seq x y z
N MET A 1 -17.63 -2.03 17.34
CA MET A 1 -16.94 -1.72 16.08
C MET A 1 -16.26 -0.37 16.19
N TYR A 2 -14.94 -0.39 16.07
CA TYR A 2 -14.05 0.76 16.19
C TYR A 2 -13.19 0.87 14.94
N GLU A 3 -12.63 2.06 14.74
CA GLU A 3 -11.75 2.36 13.62
C GLU A 3 -10.51 3.10 14.10
N ALA A 4 -9.36 2.81 13.47
CA ALA A 4 -8.12 3.55 13.64
C ALA A 4 -7.47 3.77 12.28
N SER A 5 -6.80 4.89 12.10
CA SER A 5 -5.98 5.18 10.92
C SER A 5 -4.54 5.42 11.31
N GLY A 6 -3.60 5.01 10.45
CA GLY A 6 -2.19 5.15 10.75
C GLY A 6 -1.27 4.43 9.78
N LYS A 7 0.00 4.37 10.14
CA LYS A 7 1.05 3.73 9.35
C LYS A 7 1.43 2.38 9.95
N ILE A 8 1.49 1.33 9.13
CA ILE A 8 1.98 0.02 9.58
C ILE A 8 3.45 0.14 9.99
N LYS A 9 3.74 -0.16 11.25
CA LYS A 9 5.10 -0.16 11.80
C LYS A 9 5.75 -1.54 11.72
N LEU A 10 4.97 -2.60 11.96
CA LEU A 10 5.46 -3.98 11.99
C LEU A 10 4.36 -4.94 11.57
N ILE A 11 4.72 -5.98 10.82
CA ILE A 11 3.86 -7.15 10.55
C ILE A 11 4.63 -8.38 11.03
N SER A 12 4.05 -9.15 11.94
CA SER A 12 4.66 -10.38 12.45
C SER A 12 4.33 -11.58 11.56
N GLU A 13 5.06 -12.68 11.76
CA GLU A 13 4.74 -13.96 11.14
C GLU A 13 3.43 -14.55 11.69
N VAL A 14 2.83 -15.46 10.92
CA VAL A 14 1.62 -16.19 11.34
C VAL A 14 1.98 -17.15 12.47
N GLN A 15 1.31 -17.01 13.61
CA GLN A 15 1.40 -17.93 14.73
C GLN A 15 0.30 -19.00 14.60
N SER A 16 0.70 -20.27 14.63
CA SER A 16 -0.22 -21.42 14.58
C SER A 16 -0.18 -22.19 15.90
N PHE A 17 -1.36 -22.57 16.39
CA PHE A 17 -1.54 -23.29 17.64
C PHE A 17 -2.05 -24.70 17.36
N ALA A 18 -1.77 -25.65 18.27
CA ALA A 18 -2.17 -27.05 18.13
C ALA A 18 -3.70 -27.26 17.99
N SER A 19 -4.50 -26.28 18.42
CA SER A 19 -5.96 -26.27 18.27
C SER A 19 -6.44 -25.98 16.84
N GLY A 20 -5.54 -25.73 15.89
CA GLY A 20 -5.88 -25.22 14.55
C GLY A 20 -6.23 -23.73 14.54
N PHE A 21 -6.11 -23.05 15.69
CA PHE A 21 -6.21 -21.60 15.74
C PHE A 21 -4.95 -20.98 15.13
N THR A 22 -5.13 -20.03 14.23
CA THR A 22 -4.04 -19.20 13.68
C THR A 22 -4.32 -17.75 14.00
N LYS A 23 -3.26 -17.00 14.30
CA LYS A 23 -3.33 -15.55 14.41
C LYS A 23 -2.10 -14.91 13.80
N ARG A 24 -2.25 -13.66 13.38
CA ARG A 24 -1.13 -12.82 12.96
C ARG A 24 -1.29 -11.45 13.59
N GLU A 25 -0.19 -10.92 14.08
CA GLU A 25 -0.15 -9.63 14.78
C GLU A 25 0.52 -8.58 13.91
N PHE A 26 0.09 -7.33 14.04
CA PHE A 26 0.71 -6.19 13.39
C PHE A 26 0.57 -4.94 14.27
N VAL A 27 1.44 -3.96 14.06
CA VAL A 27 1.46 -2.70 14.83
C VAL A 27 1.21 -1.54 13.87
N VAL A 28 0.32 -0.63 14.25
CA VAL A 28 0.05 0.62 13.54
C VAL A 28 0.36 1.78 14.45
N THR A 29 1.13 2.73 13.96
CA THR A 29 1.33 4.03 14.60
C THR A 29 0.20 4.96 14.18
N THR A 30 -0.59 5.47 15.13
CA THR A 30 -1.75 6.32 14.83
C THR A 30 -1.34 7.61 14.10
N ALA A 31 -2.08 7.96 13.05
CA ALA A 31 -1.89 9.22 12.32
C ALA A 31 -2.71 10.35 12.96
N HIS A 32 -2.27 11.60 12.76
CA HIS A 32 -2.99 12.83 13.13
C HIS A 32 -3.25 13.08 14.63
N ASP A 33 -2.70 12.26 15.52
CA ASP A 33 -2.71 12.52 16.96
C ASP A 33 -1.51 13.40 17.36
N LYS A 34 -1.72 14.30 18.33
CA LYS A 34 -0.65 15.07 18.97
C LYS A 34 0.35 14.15 19.67
N PHE A 35 -0.08 12.94 20.05
CA PHE A 35 0.76 11.92 20.69
C PHE A 35 0.58 10.57 19.99
N PRO A 36 1.29 10.32 18.87
CA PRO A 36 1.20 9.05 18.15
C PRO A 36 1.42 7.85 19.07
N GLN A 37 0.53 6.87 18.99
CA GLN A 37 0.59 5.63 19.76
C GLN A 37 0.83 4.45 18.85
N ASP A 38 1.64 3.50 19.29
CA ASP A 38 1.81 2.21 18.63
C ASP A 38 0.76 1.23 19.16
N LEU A 39 -0.23 0.93 18.32
CA LEU A 39 -1.32 0.02 18.66
C LEU A 39 -1.10 -1.34 18.01
N LYS A 40 -1.09 -2.41 18.83
CA LYS A 40 -1.00 -3.79 18.34
C LYS A 40 -2.41 -4.32 18.04
N PHE A 41 -2.57 -4.81 16.82
CA PHE A 41 -3.78 -5.47 16.34
C PHE A 41 -3.50 -6.95 16.06
N GLU A 42 -4.54 -7.76 16.16
CA GLU A 42 -4.51 -9.17 15.75
C GLU A 42 -5.56 -9.46 14.68
N VAL A 43 -5.20 -10.31 13.72
CA VAL A 43 -6.14 -10.98 12.82
C VAL A 43 -6.11 -12.46 13.13
N VAL A 44 -7.25 -13.13 13.01
CA VAL A 44 -7.40 -14.54 13.38
C VAL A 44 -7.91 -15.36 12.20
N LYS A 45 -7.55 -16.65 12.18
CA LYS A 45 -8.04 -17.65 11.22
C LYS A 45 -7.83 -17.23 9.76
N ASP A 46 -8.90 -17.25 8.97
CA ASP A 46 -8.96 -16.95 7.55
C ASP A 46 -8.50 -15.53 7.18
N LYS A 47 -8.51 -14.60 8.13
CA LYS A 47 -8.11 -13.20 7.89
C LYS A 47 -6.61 -12.96 7.99
N CYS A 48 -5.81 -13.97 8.33
CA CYS A 48 -4.35 -13.83 8.42
C CYS A 48 -3.72 -13.45 7.07
N SER A 49 -4.28 -13.94 5.96
CA SER A 49 -3.80 -13.66 4.60
C SER A 49 -4.08 -12.23 4.13
N MET A 50 -5.01 -11.52 4.78
CA MET A 50 -5.28 -10.10 4.46
C MET A 50 -4.03 -9.23 4.63
N LEU A 51 -3.17 -9.58 5.58
CA LEU A 51 -1.91 -8.86 5.83
C LEU A 51 -0.84 -9.09 4.74
N ASP A 52 -0.99 -10.11 3.87
CA ASP A 52 -0.02 -10.39 2.81
C ASP A 52 -0.01 -9.30 1.73
N SER A 53 -1.09 -8.53 1.60
CA SER A 53 -1.19 -7.41 0.64
C SER A 53 -0.60 -6.09 1.16
N PHE A 54 -0.07 -6.08 2.38
CA PHE A 54 0.44 -4.87 3.04
C PHE A 54 1.90 -5.02 3.45
N LYS A 55 2.61 -3.90 3.55
CA LYS A 55 3.99 -3.83 4.02
C LYS A 55 4.16 -2.76 5.10
N THR A 56 5.27 -2.83 5.82
CA THR A 56 5.66 -1.77 6.74
C THR A 56 5.79 -0.44 5.99
N GLY A 57 5.25 0.63 6.58
CA GLY A 57 5.22 1.96 5.97
C GLY A 57 3.90 2.32 5.28
N ASP A 58 3.05 1.33 4.99
CA ASP A 58 1.75 1.57 4.34
C ASP A 58 0.80 2.30 5.29
N GLU A 59 0.06 3.25 4.72
CA GLU A 59 -1.02 3.93 5.43
C GLU A 59 -2.30 3.11 5.31
N VAL A 60 -2.96 2.89 6.44
CA VAL A 60 -4.09 1.99 6.53
C VAL A 60 -5.19 2.52 7.42
N GLN A 61 -6.41 2.09 7.11
CA GLN A 61 -7.61 2.21 7.95
C GLN A 61 -7.93 0.81 8.50
N VAL A 62 -7.86 0.68 9.82
CA VAL A 62 -8.05 -0.56 10.57
C VAL A 62 -9.44 -0.54 11.18
N ASN A 63 -10.26 -1.53 10.82
CA ASN A 63 -11.56 -1.75 11.44
C ASN A 63 -11.47 -2.96 12.36
N PHE A 64 -11.82 -2.76 13.63
CA PHE A 64 -11.58 -3.75 14.67
C PHE A 64 -12.67 -3.76 15.74
N ASP A 65 -12.64 -4.79 16.57
CA ASP A 65 -13.38 -4.88 17.81
C ASP A 65 -12.42 -4.99 18.98
N ILE A 66 -12.82 -4.41 20.12
CA ILE A 66 -12.10 -4.55 21.38
C ILE A 66 -12.62 -5.80 22.08
N ARG A 67 -11.74 -6.75 22.34
CA ARG A 67 -12.07 -7.99 23.05
C ARG A 67 -11.38 -8.00 24.40
N GLY A 68 -12.14 -8.24 25.45
CA GLY A 68 -11.62 -8.49 26.79
C GLY A 68 -11.59 -9.99 27.05
N ASN A 69 -10.50 -10.49 27.62
CA ASN A 69 -10.43 -11.84 28.15
C ASN A 69 -9.79 -11.82 29.55
N GLU A 70 -10.33 -12.65 30.43
CA GLU A 70 -9.78 -12.87 31.75
C GLU A 70 -9.00 -14.20 31.76
N TYR A 71 -7.81 -14.18 32.34
CA TYR A 71 -7.00 -15.37 32.55
C TYR A 71 -6.23 -15.25 33.87
N ASN A 72 -6.50 -16.18 34.79
CA ASN A 72 -5.87 -16.26 36.12
C ASN A 72 -5.97 -14.94 36.92
N GLY A 73 -7.16 -14.34 36.95
CA GLY A 73 -7.47 -13.08 37.62
C GLY A 73 -6.94 -11.83 36.90
N LYS A 74 -6.30 -11.98 35.73
CA LYS A 74 -5.76 -10.87 34.94
C LYS A 74 -6.62 -10.62 33.71
N TYR A 75 -6.90 -9.34 33.46
CA TYR A 75 -7.69 -8.90 32.32
C TYR A 75 -6.76 -8.45 31.19
N PHE A 76 -6.99 -8.98 30.00
CA PHE A 76 -6.27 -8.66 28.79
C PHE A 76 -7.23 -8.07 27.77
N VAL A 77 -6.71 -7.12 26.98
CA VAL A 77 -7.46 -6.48 25.90
C VAL A 77 -6.74 -6.77 24.59
N ASN A 78 -7.52 -7.26 23.63
CA ASN A 78 -7.06 -7.57 22.28
C ASN A 78 -7.85 -6.73 21.28
N LEU A 79 -7.13 -6.08 20.36
CA LEU A 79 -7.71 -5.34 19.25
C LEU A 79 -7.83 -6.28 18.04
N SER A 80 -8.99 -6.92 17.92
CA SER A 80 -9.27 -7.91 16.87
C SER A 80 -9.67 -7.20 15.58
N CYS A 81 -8.73 -7.08 14.64
CA CYS A 81 -8.96 -6.53 13.32
C CYS A 81 -9.76 -7.51 12.46
N TRP A 82 -10.82 -7.01 11.84
CA TRP A 82 -11.67 -7.80 10.94
C TRP A 82 -11.71 -7.24 9.52
N LYS A 83 -11.20 -6.02 9.29
CA LYS A 83 -11.03 -5.42 7.96
C LYS A 83 -9.90 -4.40 7.99
N LEU A 84 -9.06 -4.44 6.96
CA LEU A 84 -7.93 -3.54 6.76
C LEU A 84 -8.01 -2.96 5.34
N GLN A 85 -7.83 -1.65 5.19
CA GLN A 85 -7.90 -0.95 3.91
C GLN A 85 -6.68 -0.05 3.77
N ALA A 86 -6.11 0.07 2.57
CA ALA A 86 -5.08 1.05 2.29
C ALA A 86 -5.69 2.46 2.27
N ALA A 87 -5.14 3.38 3.06
CA ALA A 87 -5.50 4.79 3.02
C ALA A 87 -4.88 5.37 1.74
N GLY A 88 -5.69 5.48 0.68
CA GLY A 88 -5.25 5.91 -0.64
C GLY A 88 -5.77 5.05 -1.80
N ALA A 89 -6.34 3.86 -1.53
CA ALA A 89 -6.94 3.02 -2.58
C ALA A 89 -8.35 3.47 -2.99
N GLY A 90 -8.53 4.78 -3.16
CA GLY A 90 -9.65 5.39 -3.85
C GLY A 90 -9.16 5.94 -5.18
N GLY A 91 -9.05 5.07 -6.20
CA GLY A 91 -8.87 5.46 -7.59
C GLY A 91 -7.44 5.59 -8.09
N ASP A 92 -6.77 4.46 -8.29
CA ASP A 92 -5.78 4.33 -9.36
C ASP A 92 -6.28 3.23 -10.31
N GLU A 93 -7.18 3.63 -11.19
CA GLU A 93 -7.41 2.94 -12.46
C GLU A 93 -6.09 3.01 -13.23
N ALA A 94 -5.30 1.93 -13.13
CA ALA A 94 -4.14 1.75 -13.99
C ALA A 94 -4.58 1.96 -15.45
N PRO A 95 -3.97 2.88 -16.22
CA PRO A 95 -4.30 2.98 -17.63
C PRO A 95 -3.85 1.67 -18.27
N ARG A 96 -4.83 0.87 -18.68
CA ARG A 96 -4.60 -0.30 -19.53
C ARG A 96 -3.89 0.22 -20.79
N SER A 97 -2.60 -0.05 -20.89
CA SER A 97 -1.85 0.13 -22.13
C SER A 97 -2.50 -0.77 -23.19
N SER A 98 -3.36 -0.18 -24.01
CA SER A 98 -3.88 -0.81 -25.22
C SER A 98 -2.76 -0.83 -26.25
N SER A 99 -2.01 -1.93 -26.25
CA SER A 99 -1.10 -2.28 -27.34
C SER A 99 -1.93 -2.76 -28.54
N SER A 100 -2.35 -1.84 -29.40
CA SER A 100 -2.81 -2.17 -30.75
C SER A 100 -1.66 -2.01 -31.74
N ALA A 101 -1.19 -3.14 -32.27
CA ALA A 101 -0.19 -3.22 -33.33
C ALA A 101 -0.67 -2.52 -34.64
N PRO A 102 0.24 -1.99 -35.48
CA PRO A 102 -0.10 -1.18 -36.63
C PRO A 102 -0.41 -2.05 -37.87
N ARG A 103 -1.52 -1.74 -38.55
CA ARG A 103 -1.84 -2.23 -39.89
C ARG A 103 -1.54 -1.11 -40.88
N GLY A 104 -0.54 -1.31 -41.73
CA GLY A 104 -0.19 -0.38 -42.80
C GLY A 104 -1.31 -0.25 -43.83
N ASN A 105 -1.41 0.91 -44.47
CA ASN A 105 -1.09 1.13 -45.89
C ASN A 105 -1.62 2.49 -46.40
N GLN A 106 -0.74 3.31 -46.99
CA GLN A 106 -0.98 4.38 -48.00
C GLN A 106 -1.80 5.62 -47.53
N GLN A 107 -1.52 6.87 -47.89
CA GLN A 107 -1.07 7.44 -49.18
C GLN A 107 -0.58 8.90 -48.96
N ALA A 108 0.22 9.41 -49.90
CA ALA A 108 0.99 10.66 -49.86
C ALA A 108 0.18 11.96 -49.99
N SER A 109 0.69 13.07 -49.40
CA SER A 109 0.93 14.37 -50.07
C SER A 109 1.55 15.43 -49.14
N SER A 110 2.66 16.02 -49.61
CA SER A 110 3.16 17.40 -49.44
C SER A 110 3.07 18.10 -48.08
N ASN A 111 4.20 18.19 -47.38
CA ASN A 111 4.84 19.48 -47.02
C ASN A 111 6.28 19.19 -46.56
N ALA A 112 7.25 19.98 -47.04
CA ALA A 112 8.65 19.82 -46.68
C ALA A 112 8.91 20.39 -45.27
N GLU A 113 9.42 19.55 -44.36
CA GLU A 113 10.03 19.96 -43.08
C GLU A 113 11.23 19.05 -42.76
N PRO A 114 12.28 19.57 -42.09
CA PRO A 114 13.66 19.07 -42.17
C PRO A 114 13.89 17.72 -41.47
N THR A 115 14.91 17.00 -41.93
CA THR A 115 15.28 15.67 -41.41
C THR A 115 16.16 15.74 -40.16
N MET A 116 16.16 14.67 -39.36
CA MET A 116 16.91 14.46 -38.10
C MET A 116 18.44 14.69 -38.15
N SER A 117 19.00 15.11 -39.28
CA SER A 117 20.41 15.53 -39.38
C SER A 117 20.66 16.92 -38.78
N ASP A 118 19.63 17.69 -38.42
CA ASP A 118 19.74 19.06 -37.86
C ASP A 118 19.66 19.13 -36.31
N LEU A 119 19.46 17.99 -35.61
CA LEU A 119 19.40 17.94 -34.14
C LEU A 119 20.70 17.45 -33.48
N ARG A 120 21.78 17.28 -34.26
CA ARG A 120 23.14 17.08 -33.73
C ARG A 120 23.93 18.39 -33.86
N ARG A 121 23.63 19.35 -32.99
CA ARG A 121 24.57 20.41 -32.60
C ARG A 121 24.96 20.19 -31.16
N ASP A 122 26.21 19.75 -30.98
CA ASP A 122 26.92 19.62 -29.72
C ASP A 122 27.39 21.01 -29.22
N ASP A 123 26.48 21.96 -28.97
CA ASP A 123 26.89 23.35 -28.66
C ASP A 123 25.97 24.13 -27.68
N ASP A 124 25.30 23.48 -26.71
CA ASP A 124 24.48 24.21 -25.72
C ASP A 124 24.45 23.57 -24.31
N PHE A 125 25.59 23.11 -23.79
CA PHE A 125 25.69 22.66 -22.39
C PHE A 125 26.91 23.19 -21.62
N ASP A 126 27.47 24.33 -22.04
CA ASP A 126 28.68 24.90 -21.43
C ASP A 126 28.49 26.34 -20.93
N ASP A 127 27.36 26.62 -20.25
CA ASP A 127 27.23 27.85 -19.48
C ASP A 127 26.37 27.66 -18.22
N VAL A 128 26.98 27.05 -17.19
CA VAL A 128 26.51 27.16 -15.80
C VAL A 128 27.48 28.09 -15.05
N PRO A 129 27.05 29.30 -14.67
CA PRO A 129 27.91 30.18 -13.85
C PRO A 129 28.02 29.65 -12.41
N PHE A 130 29.27 29.61 -11.91
CA PHE A 130 29.60 29.42 -10.48
C PHE A 130 29.28 30.68 -9.65
#